data_AF-A0A8B7PXM0-F1
#
_entry.id   AF-A0A8B7PXM0-F1
#
_cell.length_a   1.000
_cell.length_b   1.000
_cell.length_c   1.000
_cell.angle_alpha   90.00
_cell.angle_beta   90.00
_cell.angle_gamma   90.00
#
_symmetry.space_group_name_H-M   'P 1'
#
loop_
_entity.id
_entity.type
_entity.pdbx_description
1 polymer ?
#
loop_
_entity_poly.entity_id
_entity_poly.type
_entity_poly.pdbx_seq_one_letter_code
_entity_poly.pdbx_strand_id
1 'polypeptide(L)'
;MLTTLLLLSLSLPTLWTQVLISCPYKSLCQQALLSGNDVVLQCDDPKAIWYFSSILEEDPLLVSSMPNTKRLPGGSLQLTNPQPTQTGLYHCQDSDSSLIVEYELDFQDVTTLHVTHKDLGQKPLQNETLRLGSSVLIFTHWERWQDCNRCEEPGERKRLGYCYIEEPLEKPMPCWLYLRAQKVQFSRMRPELQVEACLVPCDHFKETSQPYFIFDIYRLGKLTNNMWLTCPLASIYR
;
A
#
# COMPACT_ATOMS: atom_id res chain seq x y z
N MET A 1 -41.63 39.58 -0.19
CA MET A 1 -41.57 38.14 0.14
C MET A 1 -40.34 37.59 -0.55
N LEU A 2 -39.23 37.49 0.18
CA LEU A 2 -37.92 37.07 -0.33
C LEU A 2 -37.81 35.55 -0.17
N THR A 3 -37.80 34.81 -1.27
CA THR A 3 -37.58 33.36 -1.25
C THR A 3 -36.08 33.07 -1.23
N THR A 4 -35.58 32.66 -0.08
CA THR A 4 -34.22 32.13 0.10
C THR A 4 -34.11 30.75 -0.52
N LEU A 5 -33.35 30.61 -1.61
CA LEU A 5 -32.92 29.30 -2.13
C LEU A 5 -31.83 28.75 -1.20
N LEU A 6 -32.13 27.64 -0.52
CA LEU A 6 -31.17 26.87 0.27
C LEU A 6 -30.37 25.97 -0.68
N LEU A 7 -29.10 26.28 -0.92
CA LEU A 7 -28.17 25.38 -1.61
C LEU A 7 -27.76 24.27 -0.63
N LEU A 8 -28.34 23.08 -0.76
CA LEU A 8 -27.80 21.87 -0.14
C LEU A 8 -26.49 21.51 -0.86
N SER A 9 -25.37 21.81 -0.22
CA SER A 9 -24.08 21.23 -0.60
C SER A 9 -24.10 19.74 -0.27
N LEU A 10 -24.41 18.89 -1.24
CA LEU A 10 -24.09 17.47 -1.18
C LEU A 10 -22.56 17.35 -1.21
N SER A 11 -21.94 17.30 -0.03
CA SER A 11 -20.58 16.77 0.10
C SER A 11 -20.64 15.28 -0.18
N LEU A 12 -20.44 14.88 -1.44
CA LEU A 12 -20.09 13.49 -1.72
C LEU A 12 -18.79 13.21 -0.97
N PRO A 13 -18.73 12.19 -0.09
CA PRO A 13 -17.45 11.75 0.45
C PRO A 13 -16.56 11.43 -0.73
N THR A 14 -15.38 12.05 -0.76
CA THR A 14 -14.39 11.85 -1.81
C THR A 14 -14.16 10.35 -1.96
N LEU A 15 -14.39 9.80 -3.16
CA LEU A 15 -14.04 8.41 -3.45
C LEU A 15 -12.51 8.30 -3.33
N TRP A 16 -12.04 7.79 -2.21
CA TRP A 16 -10.67 7.36 -2.08
C TRP A 16 -10.53 6.16 -3.01
N THR A 17 -9.67 6.28 -4.03
CA THR A 17 -9.32 5.16 -4.92
C THR A 17 -8.50 4.17 -4.11
N GLN A 18 -9.17 3.14 -3.61
CA GLN A 18 -8.57 2.04 -2.87
C GLN A 18 -7.75 1.19 -3.82
N VAL A 19 -6.60 0.69 -3.36
CA VAL A 19 -5.82 -0.28 -4.16
C VAL A 19 -6.58 -1.59 -4.20
N LEU A 20 -7.04 -2.01 -5.39
CA LEU A 20 -7.63 -3.32 -5.59
C LEU A 20 -6.52 -4.35 -5.83
N ILE A 21 -6.41 -5.34 -4.96
CA ILE A 21 -5.51 -6.47 -5.12
C ILE A 21 -6.33 -7.67 -5.57
N SER A 22 -5.95 -8.24 -6.70
CA SER A 22 -6.60 -9.39 -7.31
C SER A 22 -5.62 -10.54 -7.45
N CYS A 23 -6.06 -11.74 -7.11
CA CYS A 23 -5.28 -12.95 -7.23
C CYS A 23 -6.01 -14.02 -8.02
N PRO A 24 -5.30 -14.87 -8.79
CA PRO A 24 -5.93 -15.96 -9.51
C PRO A 24 -6.76 -16.87 -8.60
N TYR A 25 -7.85 -17.42 -9.13
CA TYR A 25 -8.69 -18.36 -8.41
C TYR A 25 -7.88 -19.56 -7.90
N LYS A 26 -8.12 -19.94 -6.64
CA LYS A 26 -7.40 -21.01 -5.90
C LYS A 26 -5.88 -20.83 -5.89
N SER A 27 -5.43 -19.59 -5.75
CA SER A 27 -4.01 -19.29 -5.61
C SER A 27 -3.72 -18.49 -4.35
N LEU A 28 -2.44 -18.51 -3.99
CA LEU A 28 -1.83 -17.67 -2.97
C LEU A 28 -1.02 -16.57 -3.66
N CYS A 29 -1.29 -15.32 -3.34
CA CYS A 29 -0.39 -14.22 -3.67
C CYS A 29 0.32 -13.71 -2.44
N GLN A 30 1.59 -13.40 -2.61
CA GLN A 30 2.40 -12.74 -1.60
C GLN A 30 2.73 -11.32 -2.06
N GLN A 31 2.43 -10.31 -1.23
CA GLN A 31 2.67 -8.92 -1.59
C GLN A 31 3.04 -8.06 -0.37
N ALA A 32 4.01 -7.16 -0.56
CA ALA A 32 4.27 -6.08 0.38
C ALA A 32 3.45 -4.84 0.04
N LEU A 33 2.93 -4.18 1.07
CA LEU A 33 2.12 -2.98 1.02
C LEU A 33 2.60 -2.00 2.07
N LEU A 34 2.36 -0.71 1.85
CA LEU A 34 2.68 0.32 2.83
C LEU A 34 1.49 0.48 3.79
N SER A 35 1.75 0.42 5.09
CA SER A 35 0.72 0.57 6.12
C SER A 35 0.03 1.93 6.01
N GLY A 36 -1.22 1.97 6.48
CA GLY A 36 -2.05 3.15 6.49
C GLY A 36 -2.74 3.52 5.18
N ASN A 37 -2.49 2.77 4.11
CA ASN A 37 -3.21 2.95 2.84
C ASN A 37 -4.35 1.94 2.69
N ASP A 38 -5.53 2.44 2.35
CA ASP A 38 -6.70 1.60 2.14
C ASP A 38 -6.48 0.64 0.97
N VAL A 39 -6.86 -0.62 1.19
CA VAL A 39 -6.72 -1.70 0.22
C VAL A 39 -8.00 -2.53 0.18
N VAL A 40 -8.33 -3.04 -1.01
CA VAL A 40 -9.43 -3.97 -1.23
C VAL A 40 -8.85 -5.27 -1.76
N LEU A 41 -9.12 -6.37 -1.08
CA LEU A 41 -8.78 -7.72 -1.51
C LEU A 41 -9.96 -8.30 -2.27
N GLN A 42 -9.75 -8.62 -3.56
CA GLN A 42 -10.80 -9.14 -4.41
C GLN A 42 -11.20 -10.54 -3.97
N CYS A 43 -12.49 -10.79 -3.89
CA CYS A 43 -13.04 -12.13 -3.83
C CYS A 43 -14.40 -12.13 -4.52
N ASP A 44 -14.57 -13.02 -5.50
CA ASP A 44 -15.70 -13.04 -6.43
C ASP A 44 -16.84 -13.96 -5.92
N ASP A 45 -17.18 -13.87 -4.63
CA ASP A 45 -18.34 -14.56 -4.04
C ASP A 45 -19.05 -13.67 -3.00
N PRO A 46 -20.27 -13.20 -3.29
CA PRO A 46 -21.05 -12.37 -2.35
C PRO A 46 -21.29 -13.00 -0.97
N LYS A 47 -21.26 -14.34 -0.86
CA LYS A 47 -21.43 -15.08 0.39
C LYS A 47 -20.11 -15.46 1.05
N ALA A 48 -18.99 -14.96 0.53
CA ALA A 48 -17.68 -15.23 1.04
C ALA A 48 -17.56 -14.98 2.55
N ILE A 49 -16.85 -15.89 3.20
CA ILE A 49 -16.37 -15.77 4.58
C ILE A 49 -14.87 -15.51 4.52
N TRP A 50 -14.45 -14.52 5.29
CA TRP A 50 -13.05 -14.13 5.39
C TRP A 50 -12.49 -14.47 6.76
N TYR A 51 -11.27 -14.96 6.73
CA TYR A 51 -10.48 -15.24 7.90
C TYR A 51 -9.08 -14.66 7.74
N PHE A 52 -8.44 -14.41 8.88
CA PHE A 52 -7.12 -13.84 8.99
C PHE A 52 -6.29 -14.66 9.97
N SER A 53 -5.07 -15.01 9.55
CA SER A 53 -4.05 -15.59 10.41
C SER A 53 -2.89 -14.62 10.48
N SER A 54 -2.61 -14.09 11.67
CA SER A 54 -1.49 -13.20 11.90
C SER A 54 -0.17 -13.95 11.79
N ILE A 55 0.91 -13.28 11.39
CA ILE A 55 2.26 -13.85 11.54
C ILE A 55 2.69 -14.05 13.01
N LEU A 56 1.95 -13.45 13.95
CA LEU A 56 2.22 -13.51 15.39
C LEU A 56 1.32 -14.49 16.15
N GLU A 57 0.17 -14.87 15.59
CA GLU A 57 -0.85 -15.70 16.25
C GLU A 57 -1.20 -16.91 15.38
N GLU A 58 -1.31 -18.09 15.98
CA GLU A 58 -1.50 -19.34 15.22
C GLU A 58 -2.95 -19.58 14.81
N ASP A 59 -3.92 -19.11 15.60
CA ASP A 59 -5.34 -19.40 15.35
C ASP A 59 -5.97 -18.42 14.35
N PRO A 60 -6.65 -18.91 13.29
CA PRO A 60 -7.35 -18.05 12.36
C PRO A 60 -8.54 -17.34 13.02
N LEU A 61 -8.62 -16.03 12.80
CA LEU A 61 -9.69 -15.18 13.29
C LEU A 61 -10.66 -14.86 12.15
N LEU A 62 -11.96 -14.84 12.44
CA LEU A 62 -12.93 -14.28 11.52
C LEU A 62 -12.63 -12.79 11.31
N VAL A 63 -12.51 -12.35 10.07
CA VAL A 63 -12.15 -10.95 9.78
C VAL A 63 -13.17 -9.95 10.32
N SER A 64 -14.42 -10.37 10.55
CA SER A 64 -15.47 -9.55 11.18
C SER A 64 -15.15 -9.12 12.63
N SER A 65 -14.20 -9.78 13.31
CA SER A 65 -13.73 -9.37 14.63
C SER A 65 -12.56 -8.38 14.59
N MET A 66 -11.96 -8.16 13.42
CA MET A 66 -10.82 -7.26 13.25
C MET A 66 -11.27 -5.80 13.11
N PRO A 67 -10.53 -4.83 13.67
CA PRO A 67 -10.81 -3.42 13.46
C PRO A 67 -10.49 -3.00 12.02
N ASN A 68 -11.16 -1.95 11.55
CA ASN A 68 -10.94 -1.31 10.25
C ASN A 68 -11.07 -2.24 9.03
N THR A 69 -11.82 -3.33 9.17
CA THR A 69 -12.13 -4.25 8.08
C THR A 69 -13.61 -4.13 7.71
N LYS A 70 -13.94 -4.30 6.43
CA LYS A 70 -15.32 -4.27 5.95
C LYS A 70 -15.49 -5.17 4.74
N ARG A 71 -16.42 -6.12 4.81
CA ARG A 71 -16.84 -6.89 3.63
C ARG A 71 -17.70 -6.03 2.71
N LEU A 72 -17.39 -6.04 1.42
CA LEU A 72 -18.12 -5.35 0.36
C LEU A 72 -19.24 -6.26 -0.21
N PRO A 73 -20.28 -5.68 -0.85
CA PRO A 73 -21.42 -6.46 -1.38
C PRO A 73 -21.06 -7.58 -2.37
N GLY A 74 -19.91 -7.47 -3.05
CA GLY A 74 -19.41 -8.49 -3.98
C GLY A 74 -18.59 -9.62 -3.34
N GLY A 75 -18.39 -9.60 -2.02
CA GLY A 75 -17.56 -10.59 -1.31
C GLY A 75 -16.16 -10.11 -0.97
N SER A 76 -15.66 -9.12 -1.69
CA SER A 76 -14.33 -8.53 -1.48
C SER A 76 -14.19 -7.92 -0.08
N LEU A 77 -12.95 -7.86 0.41
CA LEU A 77 -12.63 -7.33 1.73
C LEU A 77 -11.92 -5.97 1.62
N GLN A 78 -12.48 -4.93 2.23
CA GLN A 78 -11.84 -3.64 2.38
C GLN A 78 -11.10 -3.59 3.73
N LEU A 79 -9.83 -3.21 3.69
CA LEU A 79 -9.00 -2.89 4.85
C LEU A 79 -8.73 -1.38 4.83
N THR A 80 -9.16 -0.66 5.86
CA THR A 80 -9.00 0.79 5.98
C THR A 80 -7.83 1.10 6.90
N ASN A 81 -6.89 1.95 6.48
CA ASN A 81 -5.71 2.32 7.28
C ASN A 81 -5.03 1.09 7.97
N PRO A 82 -4.68 0.03 7.22
CA PRO A 82 -4.17 -1.21 7.78
C PRO A 82 -2.84 -0.99 8.52
N GLN A 83 -2.71 -1.64 9.69
CA GLN A 83 -1.52 -1.53 10.54
C GLN A 83 -0.55 -2.68 10.30
N PRO A 84 0.76 -2.54 10.65
CA PRO A 84 1.72 -3.64 10.55
C PRO A 84 1.32 -4.91 11.32
N THR A 85 0.53 -4.78 12.39
CA THR A 85 -0.03 -5.93 13.14
C THR A 85 -1.04 -6.75 12.35
N GLN A 86 -1.50 -6.23 11.20
CA GLN A 86 -2.41 -6.90 10.27
C GLN A 86 -1.65 -7.60 9.12
N THR A 87 -0.32 -7.70 9.21
CA THR A 87 0.50 -8.56 8.36
C THR A 87 0.19 -10.03 8.62
N GLY A 88 -0.05 -10.80 7.56
CA GLY A 88 -0.44 -12.20 7.67
C GLY A 88 -1.22 -12.71 6.47
N LEU A 89 -1.88 -13.85 6.67
CA LEU A 89 -2.64 -14.56 5.65
C LEU A 89 -4.13 -14.23 5.75
N TYR A 90 -4.70 -13.70 4.68
CA TYR A 90 -6.12 -13.48 4.50
C TYR A 90 -6.66 -14.54 3.54
N HIS A 91 -7.64 -15.32 3.98
CA HIS A 91 -8.24 -16.35 3.13
C HIS A 91 -9.73 -16.12 2.93
N CYS A 92 -10.15 -16.17 1.67
CA CYS A 92 -11.53 -16.09 1.26
C CYS A 92 -12.06 -17.49 0.95
N GLN A 93 -13.16 -17.87 1.60
CA GLN A 93 -13.87 -19.13 1.36
C GLN A 93 -15.30 -18.87 0.93
N ASP A 94 -15.85 -19.76 0.10
CA ASP A 94 -17.29 -19.77 -0.21
C ASP A 94 -18.12 -20.29 0.97
N SER A 95 -19.45 -20.33 0.80
CA SER A 95 -20.36 -20.83 1.83
C SER A 95 -20.20 -22.31 2.16
N ASP A 96 -19.54 -23.08 1.28
CA ASP A 96 -19.30 -24.52 1.43
C ASP A 96 -17.88 -24.79 1.99
N SER A 97 -17.21 -23.74 2.50
CA SER A 97 -15.83 -23.79 3.04
C SER A 97 -14.78 -24.13 1.98
N SER A 98 -15.08 -23.98 0.69
CA SER A 98 -14.07 -24.14 -0.36
C SER A 98 -13.26 -22.87 -0.51
N LEU A 99 -11.94 -23.03 -0.61
CA LEU A 99 -11.03 -21.90 -0.83
C LEU A 99 -11.27 -21.26 -2.21
N ILE A 100 -11.44 -19.93 -2.20
CA ILE A 100 -11.52 -19.10 -3.40
C ILE A 100 -10.17 -18.48 -3.70
N VAL A 101 -9.53 -17.84 -2.71
CA VAL A 101 -8.27 -17.11 -2.89
C VAL A 101 -7.59 -16.83 -1.56
N GLU A 102 -6.26 -16.74 -1.57
CA GLU A 102 -5.44 -16.40 -0.40
C GLU A 102 -4.50 -15.22 -0.71
N TYR A 103 -4.36 -14.33 0.26
CA TYR A 103 -3.46 -13.18 0.22
C TYR A 103 -2.54 -13.21 1.44
N GLU A 104 -1.25 -13.38 1.19
CA GLU A 104 -0.21 -13.22 2.21
C GLU A 104 0.38 -11.82 2.09
N LEU A 105 0.00 -10.95 3.03
CA LEU A 105 0.27 -9.52 2.94
C LEU A 105 1.25 -9.06 4.01
N ASP A 106 2.24 -8.28 3.60
CA ASP A 106 3.15 -7.56 4.48
C ASP A 106 2.83 -6.06 4.49
N PHE A 107 2.24 -5.56 5.58
CA PHE A 107 2.04 -4.13 5.81
C PHE A 107 3.28 -3.50 6.47
N GLN A 108 4.17 -2.94 5.64
CA GLN A 108 5.39 -2.28 6.11
C GLN A 108 5.09 -0.90 6.68
N ASP A 109 5.71 -0.59 7.82
CA ASP A 109 5.38 0.59 8.61
C ASP A 109 5.79 1.91 7.93
N VAL A 110 4.78 2.67 7.50
CA VAL A 110 4.94 4.01 6.90
C VAL A 110 5.65 5.00 7.82
N THR A 111 5.57 4.85 9.14
CA THR A 111 6.24 5.76 10.08
C THR A 111 7.76 5.62 10.02
N THR A 112 8.27 4.53 9.43
CA THR A 112 9.69 4.26 9.25
C THR A 112 10.20 4.55 7.83
N LEU A 113 9.34 5.09 6.95
CA LEU A 113 9.63 5.32 5.53
C LEU A 113 10.90 6.16 5.32
N HIS A 114 11.84 5.62 4.55
CA HIS A 114 13.05 6.34 4.17
C HIS A 114 12.88 7.06 2.83
N VAL A 115 12.95 8.39 2.85
CA VAL A 115 12.73 9.22 1.65
C VAL A 115 14.06 9.67 1.07
N THR A 116 14.23 9.50 -0.24
CA THR A 116 15.42 9.96 -0.98
C THR A 116 15.06 10.75 -2.23
N HIS A 117 15.79 11.83 -2.48
CA HIS A 117 15.69 12.65 -3.68
C HIS A 117 16.89 12.43 -4.58
N LYS A 118 16.65 11.84 -5.75
CA LYS A 118 17.71 11.42 -6.67
C LYS A 118 18.53 12.60 -7.19
N ASP A 119 17.88 13.70 -7.56
CA ASP A 119 18.57 14.88 -8.12
C ASP A 119 19.40 15.67 -7.09
N LEU A 120 19.20 15.40 -5.79
CA LEU A 120 20.03 15.94 -4.72
C LEU A 120 21.23 15.02 -4.41
N GLY A 121 21.42 13.96 -5.19
CA GLY A 121 22.48 12.97 -4.95
C GLY A 121 22.26 12.09 -3.72
N GLN A 122 21.06 12.12 -3.13
CA GLN A 122 20.71 11.24 -2.01
C GLN A 122 20.61 9.81 -2.51
N LYS A 123 21.23 8.88 -1.78
CA LYS A 123 21.27 7.47 -2.14
C LYS A 123 20.23 6.69 -1.34
N PRO A 124 19.50 5.75 -1.97
CA PRO A 124 18.70 4.77 -1.27
C PRO A 124 19.48 3.96 -0.23
N LEU A 125 18.73 3.29 0.65
CA LEU A 125 19.28 2.35 1.60
C LEU A 125 20.07 1.26 0.87
N GLN A 126 21.32 1.07 1.29
CA GLN A 126 22.18 0.03 0.74
C GLN A 126 21.64 -1.36 1.10
N ASN A 127 21.87 -2.33 0.23
CA ASN A 127 21.54 -3.72 0.55
C ASN A 127 22.42 -4.18 1.73
N GLU A 128 21.85 -4.98 2.61
CA GLU A 128 22.56 -5.53 3.77
C GLU A 128 22.55 -7.06 3.68
N THR A 129 23.71 -7.70 3.92
CA THR A 129 23.79 -9.16 4.02
C THR A 129 23.94 -9.54 5.48
N LEU A 130 23.11 -10.47 5.94
CA LEU A 130 23.09 -10.94 7.31
C LEU A 130 23.30 -12.45 7.36
N ARG A 131 23.79 -12.94 8.50
CA ARG A 131 23.96 -14.37 8.76
C ARG A 131 22.93 -14.83 9.78
N LEU A 132 21.76 -15.21 9.31
CA LEU A 132 20.67 -15.79 10.11
C LEU A 132 20.64 -17.31 9.87
N GLY A 133 21.71 -18.01 10.26
CA GLY A 133 21.93 -19.41 9.91
C GLY A 133 22.44 -19.61 8.48
N SER A 134 21.74 -19.04 7.49
CA SER A 134 22.19 -18.87 6.10
C SER A 134 22.57 -17.40 5.81
N SER A 135 23.25 -17.15 4.69
CA SER A 135 23.55 -15.78 4.24
C SER A 135 22.32 -15.20 3.54
N VAL A 136 21.63 -14.28 4.19
CA VAL A 136 20.41 -13.64 3.66
C VAL A 136 20.72 -12.24 3.15
N LEU A 137 20.12 -11.85 2.03
CA LEU A 137 20.23 -10.50 1.46
C LEU A 137 18.95 -9.71 1.78
N ILE A 138 19.08 -8.60 2.50
CA ILE A 138 18.02 -7.61 2.66
C ILE A 138 18.21 -6.50 1.62
N PHE A 139 17.17 -6.23 0.84
CA PHE A 139 17.20 -5.22 -0.22
C PHE A 139 15.83 -4.55 -0.37
N THR A 140 15.79 -3.48 -1.17
CA THR A 140 14.53 -2.86 -1.57
C THR A 140 14.07 -3.40 -2.90
N HIS A 141 12.88 -4.01 -2.89
CA HIS A 141 12.12 -4.29 -4.09
C HIS A 141 11.36 -3.02 -4.49
N TRP A 142 11.79 -2.40 -5.59
CA TRP A 142 11.18 -1.16 -6.09
C TRP A 142 9.96 -1.43 -6.95
N GLU A 143 8.89 -0.69 -6.66
CA GLU A 143 7.79 -0.52 -7.60
C GLU A 143 8.23 0.29 -8.82
N ARG A 144 7.36 0.28 -9.84
CA ARG A 144 7.53 1.15 -11.00
C ARG A 144 7.45 2.61 -10.59
N TRP A 145 8.14 3.46 -11.35
CA TRP A 145 7.93 4.89 -11.27
C TRP A 145 6.49 5.23 -11.65
N GLN A 146 5.91 6.15 -10.90
CA GLN A 146 4.68 6.83 -11.29
C GLN A 146 4.90 7.64 -12.56
N ASP A 147 3.79 7.95 -13.21
CA ASP A 147 3.77 8.94 -14.27
C ASP A 147 4.27 10.29 -13.72
N CYS A 148 4.87 11.11 -14.58
CA CYS A 148 5.28 12.46 -14.18
C CYS A 148 4.05 13.26 -13.80
N ASN A 149 4.11 14.02 -12.69
CA ASN A 149 2.97 14.82 -12.25
C ASN A 149 2.67 16.03 -13.16
N ARG A 150 3.58 16.35 -14.09
CA ARG A 150 3.48 17.40 -15.11
C ARG A 150 4.08 16.90 -16.42
N CYS A 151 3.58 17.43 -17.52
CA CYS A 151 4.17 17.24 -18.84
C CYS A 151 4.48 18.62 -19.43
N GLU A 152 5.44 18.66 -20.37
CA GLU A 152 6.00 19.85 -21.04
C GLU A 152 6.70 20.88 -20.12
N GLU A 153 6.53 20.75 -18.81
CA GLU A 153 7.19 21.52 -17.77
C GLU A 153 7.95 20.60 -16.80
N PRO A 154 8.95 21.13 -16.06
CA PRO A 154 9.59 20.39 -14.98
C PRO A 154 8.55 19.89 -13.97
N GLY A 155 8.51 18.56 -13.82
CA GLY A 155 7.66 17.85 -12.87
C GLY A 155 8.48 16.95 -11.95
N GLU A 156 7.76 16.17 -11.16
CA GLU A 156 8.30 15.17 -10.23
C GLU A 156 7.54 13.86 -10.40
N ARG A 157 8.26 12.76 -10.21
CA ARG A 157 7.67 11.42 -10.10
C ARG A 157 8.25 10.68 -8.92
N LYS A 158 7.51 9.67 -8.45
CA LYS A 158 7.87 8.92 -7.25
C LYS A 158 7.72 7.43 -7.48
N ARG A 159 8.45 6.64 -6.70
CA ARG A 159 8.24 5.19 -6.58
C ARG A 159 8.41 4.75 -5.13
N LEU A 160 7.60 3.78 -4.75
CA LEU A 160 7.75 3.10 -3.48
C LEU A 160 8.71 1.92 -3.63
N GLY A 161 9.37 1.60 -2.54
CA GLY A 161 10.20 0.43 -2.40
C GLY A 161 9.86 -0.27 -1.10
N TYR A 162 9.79 -1.59 -1.13
CA TYR A 162 9.49 -2.42 0.02
C TYR A 162 10.69 -3.25 0.41
N CYS A 163 10.83 -3.51 1.71
CA CYS A 163 11.86 -4.39 2.23
C CYS A 163 11.58 -5.84 1.84
N TYR A 164 12.55 -6.49 1.20
CA TYR A 164 12.52 -7.91 0.88
C TYR A 164 13.79 -8.60 1.40
N ILE A 165 13.64 -9.89 1.73
CA ILE A 165 14.72 -10.80 2.11
C ILE A 165 14.81 -11.89 1.04
N GLU A 166 16.02 -12.17 0.60
CA GLU A 166 16.33 -13.26 -0.32
C GLU A 166 17.34 -14.21 0.32
N GLU A 167 17.00 -15.49 0.29
CA GLU A 167 17.92 -16.58 0.59
C GLU A 167 18.46 -17.20 -0.72
N PRO A 168 19.68 -17.77 -0.70
CA PRO A 168 20.21 -18.44 -1.88
C PRO A 168 19.27 -19.55 -2.36
N LEU A 169 18.92 -19.51 -3.66
CA LEU A 169 18.04 -20.47 -4.35
C LEU A 169 16.55 -20.37 -4.01
N GLU A 170 16.15 -19.46 -3.13
CA GLU A 170 14.76 -19.24 -2.75
C GLU A 170 14.19 -17.98 -3.44
N LYS A 171 12.86 -17.88 -3.47
CA LYS A 171 12.21 -16.65 -3.95
C LYS A 171 12.30 -15.56 -2.88
N PRO A 172 12.56 -14.30 -3.27
CA PRO A 172 12.49 -13.19 -2.32
C PRO A 172 11.12 -13.08 -1.66
N MET A 173 11.11 -12.78 -0.36
CA MET A 173 9.89 -12.58 0.42
C MET A 173 9.90 -11.23 1.15
N PRO A 174 8.74 -10.61 1.37
CA PRO A 174 8.64 -9.42 2.20
C PRO A 174 9.21 -9.65 3.62
N CYS A 175 9.91 -8.64 4.14
CA CYS A 175 10.72 -8.79 5.34
C CYS A 175 9.93 -9.29 6.57
N TRP A 176 8.71 -8.78 6.80
CA TRP A 176 7.96 -9.18 7.99
C TRP A 176 7.31 -10.56 7.85
N LEU A 177 6.97 -10.99 6.64
CA LEU A 177 6.54 -12.36 6.38
C LEU A 177 7.68 -13.37 6.58
N TYR A 178 8.90 -13.01 6.15
CA TYR A 178 10.08 -13.85 6.35
C TYR A 178 10.42 -14.00 7.85
N LEU A 179 10.45 -12.90 8.60
CA LEU A 179 10.86 -12.93 10.01
C LEU A 179 9.81 -13.53 10.95
N ARG A 180 8.53 -13.51 10.57
CA ARG A 180 7.41 -13.96 11.42
C ARG A 180 7.50 -13.34 12.82
N ALA A 181 7.47 -14.15 13.88
CA ALA A 181 7.56 -13.71 15.27
C ALA A 181 8.98 -13.35 15.75
N GLN A 182 10.01 -13.43 14.89
CA GLN A 182 11.36 -13.07 15.28
C GLN A 182 11.48 -11.56 15.49
N LYS A 183 11.76 -11.14 16.73
CA LYS A 183 11.99 -9.74 17.10
C LYS A 183 13.39 -9.27 16.72
N VAL A 184 13.75 -9.36 15.45
CA VAL A 184 14.98 -8.78 14.95
C VAL A 184 14.66 -7.49 14.23
N GLN A 185 15.32 -6.41 14.61
CA GLN A 185 15.12 -5.07 14.06
C GLN A 185 16.44 -4.62 13.44
N PHE A 186 16.61 -4.87 12.15
CA PHE A 186 17.72 -4.36 11.36
C PHE A 186 17.36 -2.96 10.84
N SER A 187 18.35 -2.07 10.82
CA SER A 187 18.20 -0.69 10.32
C SER A 187 17.61 -0.62 8.92
N ARG A 188 17.92 -1.62 8.09
CA ARG A 188 17.48 -1.71 6.70
C ARG A 188 16.01 -2.08 6.49
N MET A 189 15.33 -2.61 7.50
CA MET A 189 13.97 -3.12 7.37
C MET A 189 12.91 -2.04 7.41
N ARG A 190 12.99 -1.16 6.42
CA ARG A 190 12.13 0.00 6.27
C ARG A 190 11.73 0.10 4.81
N PRO A 191 10.48 0.49 4.52
CA PRO A 191 10.09 0.85 3.17
C PRO A 191 10.83 2.13 2.74
N GLU A 192 10.94 2.34 1.44
CA GLU A 192 11.56 3.52 0.85
C GLU A 192 10.60 4.27 -0.09
N LEU A 193 10.78 5.58 -0.18
CA LEU A 193 10.19 6.41 -1.21
C LEU A 193 11.31 7.12 -1.95
N GLN A 194 11.37 6.94 -3.26
CA GLN A 194 12.30 7.70 -4.10
C GLN A 194 11.54 8.73 -4.91
N VAL A 195 12.10 9.94 -4.96
CA VAL A 195 11.60 11.08 -5.74
C VAL A 195 12.66 11.48 -6.76
N GLU A 196 12.23 11.78 -7.98
CA GLU A 196 13.08 12.39 -9.00
C GLU A 196 12.30 13.40 -9.84
N ALA A 197 13.02 14.40 -10.35
CA ALA A 197 12.52 15.31 -11.35
C ALA A 197 12.29 14.57 -12.67
N CYS A 198 11.29 15.02 -13.42
CA CYS A 198 10.97 14.51 -14.74
C CYS A 198 10.56 15.64 -15.67
N LEU A 199 10.79 15.44 -16.97
CA LEU A 199 10.32 16.30 -18.03
C LEU A 199 9.89 15.39 -19.19
N VAL A 200 8.59 15.31 -19.44
CA VAL A 200 7.99 14.39 -20.40
C VAL A 200 7.01 15.14 -21.31
N PRO A 201 6.81 14.73 -22.57
CA PRO A 201 5.77 15.30 -23.41
C PRO A 201 4.36 14.92 -22.90
N CYS A 202 3.36 15.76 -23.17
CA CYS A 202 1.98 15.45 -22.81
C CYS A 202 1.42 14.34 -23.70
N ASP A 203 0.66 13.43 -23.09
CA ASP A 203 -0.11 12.39 -23.78
C ASP A 203 -1.60 12.68 -23.61
N HIS A 204 -2.14 13.50 -24.51
CA HIS A 204 -3.53 13.99 -24.43
C HIS A 204 -4.59 12.86 -24.49
N PHE A 205 -4.24 11.67 -24.96
CA PHE A 205 -5.12 10.50 -24.93
C PHE A 205 -5.23 9.90 -23.52
N LYS A 206 -4.16 9.95 -22.72
CA LYS A 206 -4.19 9.55 -21.31
C LYS A 206 -4.85 10.61 -20.42
N GLU A 207 -4.66 11.89 -20.70
CA GLU A 207 -5.21 12.98 -19.88
C GLU A 207 -6.74 13.05 -19.91
N THR A 208 -7.35 12.78 -21.06
CA THR A 208 -8.82 12.78 -21.23
C THR A 208 -9.52 11.58 -20.57
N SER A 209 -8.77 10.57 -20.12
CA SER A 209 -9.30 9.36 -19.48
C SER A 209 -9.01 9.25 -17.97
N GLN A 210 -8.39 10.27 -17.36
CA GLN A 210 -8.08 10.26 -15.93
C GLN A 210 -9.23 10.84 -15.08
N PRO A 211 -9.61 10.20 -13.96
CA PRO A 211 -10.51 10.82 -12.99
C PRO A 211 -9.87 12.07 -12.39
N TYR A 212 -10.66 13.13 -12.23
CA TYR A 212 -10.24 14.44 -11.74
C TYR A 212 -9.35 14.36 -10.49
N PHE A 213 -8.16 14.98 -10.55
CA PHE A 213 -7.27 15.13 -9.42
C PHE A 213 -7.64 16.35 -8.57
N ILE A 214 -7.77 16.16 -7.25
CA ILE A 214 -7.83 17.26 -6.29
C ILE A 214 -6.38 17.57 -5.89
N PHE A 215 -5.90 18.76 -6.27
CA PHE A 215 -4.63 19.29 -5.80
C PHE A 215 -4.87 20.07 -4.51
N ASP A 216 -4.00 19.84 -3.52
CA ASP A 216 -3.99 20.61 -2.28
C ASP A 216 -2.64 21.31 -2.16
N ILE A 217 -2.65 22.65 -2.04
CA ILE A 217 -1.44 23.48 -1.96
C ILE A 217 -1.23 23.88 -0.51
N TYR A 218 -0.35 23.16 0.19
CA TYR A 218 0.02 23.50 1.56
C TYR A 218 1.08 24.61 1.56
N ARG A 219 0.76 25.78 2.14
CA ARG A 219 1.74 26.82 2.41
C ARG A 219 2.65 26.38 3.57
N LEU A 220 3.90 26.02 3.24
CA LEU A 220 4.97 25.83 4.21
C LEU A 220 5.24 27.15 4.96
N GLY A 221 4.59 27.34 6.10
CA GLY A 221 4.77 28.56 6.89
C GLY A 221 4.19 28.53 8.32
N LYS A 222 3.36 27.54 8.66
CA LYS A 222 2.89 27.34 10.05
C LYS A 222 3.34 25.97 10.55
N LEU A 223 4.49 25.97 11.20
CA LEU A 223 5.01 24.84 11.99
C LEU A 223 4.00 24.47 13.09
N THR A 224 3.21 23.43 12.86
CA THR A 224 2.70 22.56 13.92
C THR A 224 3.51 21.28 13.87
N ASN A 225 4.13 20.90 15.00
CA ASN A 225 5.15 19.84 15.10
C ASN A 225 4.74 18.44 14.60
N ASN A 226 3.48 18.21 14.25
CA ASN A 226 3.00 16.95 13.68
C ASN A 226 2.20 17.27 12.41
N MET A 227 2.86 17.34 11.25
CA MET A 227 2.18 17.48 9.96
C MET A 227 1.90 16.09 9.40
N TRP A 228 0.63 15.68 9.41
CA TRP A 228 0.18 14.47 8.75
C TRP A 228 0.22 14.70 7.24
N LEU A 229 1.13 14.04 6.54
CA LEU A 229 1.13 13.97 5.08
C LEU A 229 -0.03 13.07 4.64
N THR A 230 -1.23 13.65 4.54
CA THR A 230 -2.33 13.00 3.82
C THR A 230 -2.06 13.21 2.34
N CYS A 231 -1.39 12.23 1.74
CA CYS A 231 -1.09 12.25 0.32
C CYS A 231 -2.41 12.13 -0.47
N PRO A 232 -2.85 13.17 -1.20
CA PRO A 232 -3.96 12.99 -2.12
C PRO A 232 -3.54 11.98 -3.21
N LEU A 233 -4.55 11.33 -3.77
CA LEU A 233 -4.55 10.31 -4.82
C LEU A 233 -3.55 10.46 -5.97
N ALA A 234 -3.04 11.67 -6.22
CA ALA A 234 -2.07 11.97 -7.26
C ALA A 234 -0.60 11.82 -6.82
N SER A 235 -0.33 11.65 -5.53
CA SER A 235 1.03 11.89 -5.01
C SER A 235 1.78 10.63 -4.62
N ILE A 236 1.09 9.52 -4.35
CA ILE A 236 1.62 8.17 -4.19
C ILE A 236 0.47 7.20 -4.56
N TYR A 237 0.73 6.00 -5.06
CA TYR A 237 -0.23 4.90 -5.37
C TYR A 237 -0.86 4.90 -6.77
N ARG A 238 -0.19 4.19 -7.68
CA ARG A 238 -0.83 3.47 -8.77
C ARG A 238 -0.31 2.04 -8.76
#